data_AF-A0A365H0Y0-F1
#
_entry.id   AF-A0A365H0Y0-F1
#
_cell.length_a   1.000
_cell.length_b   1.000
_cell.length_c   1.000
_cell.angle_alpha   90.00
_cell.angle_beta   90.00
_cell.angle_gamma   90.00
#
_symmetry.space_group_name_H-M   'P 1'
#
loop_
_entity.id
_entity.type
_entity.pdbx_description
1 polymer ?
#
loop_
_entity_poly.entity_id
_entity_poly.type
_entity_poly.pdbx_seq_one_letter_code
_entity_poly.pdbx_strand_id
1 'polypeptide(L)'
;MTDDSLARQVPEDFPGLGEHDLIHLGGQTAVVVPLVEFQRLRRAALHARFLRAKAAGETERLTVEEFIERTGLAENVKAELRSIPETR
;
A
#
# COMPACT_ATOMS: atom_id res chain seq x y z
N MET A 1 -28.73 -0.39 -27.62
CA MET A 1 -28.05 -1.66 -27.34
C MET A 1 -26.59 -1.33 -27.08
N THR A 2 -26.21 -1.14 -25.82
CA THR A 2 -24.85 -0.75 -25.42
C THR A 2 -24.08 -1.99 -24.98
N ASP A 3 -23.17 -2.37 -25.87
CA ASP A 3 -21.85 -3.00 -25.69
C ASP A 3 -21.49 -3.54 -24.29
N ASP A 4 -21.59 -4.87 -24.13
CA ASP A 4 -21.22 -5.65 -22.95
C ASP A 4 -19.77 -6.21 -23.08
N SER A 5 -18.82 -5.36 -23.49
CA SER A 5 -17.46 -5.78 -23.90
C SER A 5 -16.35 -5.45 -22.88
N LEU A 6 -16.68 -5.24 -21.61
CA LEU A 6 -15.68 -4.98 -20.54
C LEU A 6 -15.39 -6.15 -19.60
N ALA A 7 -15.88 -7.36 -19.89
CA ALA A 7 -15.46 -8.60 -19.23
C ALA A 7 -14.01 -9.02 -19.62
N ARG A 8 -13.12 -8.05 -19.83
CA ARG A 8 -11.72 -8.27 -20.15
C ARG A 8 -10.98 -8.78 -18.92
N GLN A 9 -10.78 -10.10 -18.91
CA GLN A 9 -9.60 -10.79 -18.39
C GLN A 9 -9.11 -10.26 -17.03
N VAL A 10 -9.83 -10.63 -15.97
CA VAL A 10 -9.21 -10.75 -14.66
C VAL A 10 -8.28 -11.98 -14.75
N PRO A 11 -6.96 -11.84 -14.52
CA PRO A 11 -6.05 -12.99 -14.51
C PRO A 11 -6.56 -14.06 -13.54
N GLU A 12 -6.50 -15.35 -13.88
CA GLU A 12 -6.99 -16.44 -13.00
C GLU A 12 -6.26 -16.48 -11.64
N ASP A 13 -5.09 -15.85 -11.53
CA ASP A 13 -4.31 -15.67 -10.30
C ASP A 13 -4.81 -14.52 -9.40
N PHE A 14 -5.83 -13.76 -9.85
CA PHE A 14 -6.49 -12.81 -8.98
C PHE A 14 -7.43 -13.59 -8.06
N PRO A 15 -7.33 -13.44 -6.71
CA PRO A 15 -8.26 -14.10 -5.81
C PRO A 15 -9.67 -13.73 -6.27
N GLY A 16 -10.48 -14.76 -6.57
CA GLY A 16 -11.85 -14.55 -7.00
C GLY A 16 -12.54 -13.64 -5.99
N LEU A 17 -13.45 -12.77 -6.45
CA LEU A 17 -14.25 -11.90 -5.58
C LEU A 17 -15.17 -12.66 -4.59
N GLY A 18 -15.05 -13.99 -4.52
CA GLY A 18 -15.74 -14.83 -3.56
C GLY A 18 -14.94 -14.92 -2.25
N GLU A 19 -15.64 -14.74 -1.14
CA GLU A 19 -15.17 -14.84 0.26
C GLU A 19 -14.68 -13.55 0.94
N HIS A 20 -15.15 -12.38 0.49
CA HIS A 20 -15.07 -11.19 1.34
C HIS A 20 -16.46 -10.70 1.70
N ASP A 21 -16.71 -10.46 2.99
CA ASP A 21 -17.97 -9.90 3.44
C ASP A 21 -18.09 -8.46 2.93
N LEU A 22 -19.13 -8.20 2.14
CA LEU A 22 -19.41 -6.89 1.59
C LEU A 22 -20.45 -6.17 2.46
N ILE A 23 -20.17 -4.91 2.80
CA ILE A 23 -21.11 -4.04 3.50
C ILE A 23 -21.55 -2.95 2.52
N HIS A 24 -22.84 -2.93 2.18
CA HIS A 24 -23.41 -1.87 1.37
C HIS A 24 -23.92 -0.74 2.27
N LEU A 25 -23.39 0.48 2.07
CA LEU A 25 -23.73 1.67 2.84
C LEU A 25 -24.32 2.71 1.87
N GLY A 26 -25.62 2.62 1.62
CA GLY A 26 -26.29 3.45 0.62
C GLY A 26 -25.72 3.21 -0.78
N GLY A 27 -25.10 4.23 -1.37
CA GLY A 27 -24.45 4.16 -2.69
C GLY A 27 -22.98 3.71 -2.67
N GLN A 28 -22.45 3.34 -1.50
CA GLN A 28 -21.06 2.89 -1.34
C GLN A 28 -21.02 1.40 -1.01
N THR A 29 -19.93 0.74 -1.41
CA THR A 29 -19.64 -0.66 -1.06
C THR A 29 -18.32 -0.70 -0.30
N ALA A 30 -18.35 -1.28 0.89
CA ALA A 30 -17.18 -1.57 1.70
C ALA A 30 -16.89 -3.07 1.70
N VAL A 31 -15.63 -3.43 1.84
CA VAL A 31 -15.15 -4.82 1.87
C VAL A 31 -14.52 -5.08 3.23
N VAL A 32 -14.94 -6.14 3.91
CA VAL A 32 -14.32 -6.61 5.15
C VAL A 32 -13.25 -7.64 4.79
N VAL A 33 -12.05 -7.41 5.31
CA VAL A 33 -10.91 -8.30 5.15
C VAL A 33 -10.24 -8.52 6.50
N PRO A 34 -9.61 -9.69 6.75
CA PRO A 34 -8.77 -9.88 7.92
C PRO A 34 -7.68 -8.80 8.02
N LEU A 35 -7.42 -8.33 9.24
CA LEU A 35 -6.43 -7.26 9.48
C LEU A 35 -5.05 -7.62 8.91
N VAL A 36 -4.63 -8.88 9.06
CA VAL A 36 -3.34 -9.38 8.56
C VAL A 36 -3.27 -9.27 7.03
N GLU A 37 -4.36 -9.57 6.34
CA GLU A 37 -4.46 -9.46 4.89
C GLU A 37 -4.41 -7.99 4.44
N PHE A 38 -5.17 -7.11 5.09
CA PHE A 38 -5.09 -5.67 4.84
C PHE A 38 -3.65 -5.14 5.02
N GLN A 39 -2.97 -5.53 6.09
CA GLN A 39 -1.57 -5.14 6.33
C GLN A 39 -0.62 -5.69 5.25
N ARG A 40 -0.87 -6.90 4.74
CA ARG A 40 -0.10 -7.46 3.61
C ARG A 40 -0.31 -6.65 2.35
N LEU A 41 -1.57 -6.37 1.99
CA LEU A 41 -1.95 -5.60 0.80
C LEU A 41 -1.42 -4.15 0.88
N ARG A 42 -1.53 -3.51 2.04
CA ARG A 42 -1.01 -2.15 2.25
C ARG A 42 0.51 -2.09 2.06
N ARG A 43 1.26 -3.06 2.61
CA ARG A 43 2.71 -3.16 2.41
C ARG A 43 3.07 -3.37 0.94
N ALA A 44 2.37 -4.27 0.26
CA ALA A 44 2.59 -4.52 -1.17
C ALA A 44 2.32 -3.26 -2.02
N ALA A 45 1.24 -2.53 -1.73
CA ALA A 45 0.89 -1.29 -2.42
C ALA A 45 1.95 -0.18 -2.21
N LEU A 46 2.44 -0.01 -0.98
CA LEU A 46 3.52 0.94 -0.68
C LEU A 46 4.82 0.57 -1.39
N HIS A 47 5.18 -0.72 -1.40
CA HIS A 47 6.36 -1.19 -2.11
C HIS A 47 6.24 -0.98 -3.62
N ALA A 48 5.08 -1.27 -4.21
CA ALA A 48 4.83 -1.01 -5.63
C ALA A 48 4.93 0.48 -5.98
N ARG A 49 4.43 1.37 -5.11
CA ARG A 49 4.60 2.83 -5.27
C ARG A 49 6.07 3.23 -5.21
N PHE A 50 6.81 2.73 -4.23
CA PHE A 50 8.25 2.98 -4.11
C PHE A 50 9.02 2.52 -5.36
N LEU A 51 8.73 1.31 -5.87
CA LEU A 51 9.37 0.81 -7.09
C LEU A 51 9.04 1.66 -8.32
N ARG A 52 7.79 2.14 -8.45
CA ARG A 52 7.40 3.04 -9.54
C ARG A 52 8.10 4.38 -9.45
N ALA A 53 8.15 4.98 -8.26
CA ALA A 53 8.88 6.24 -8.02
C ALA A 53 10.36 6.07 -8.36
N LYS A 54 10.99 5.00 -7.86
CA LYS A 54 12.39 4.65 -8.18
C LYS A 54 12.60 4.48 -9.69
N ALA A 55 11.70 3.80 -10.38
CA ALA A 55 11.77 3.59 -11.83
C ALA A 55 11.58 4.89 -12.63
N ALA A 56 10.79 5.83 -12.11
CA ALA A 56 10.63 7.17 -12.67
C ALA A 56 11.81 8.11 -12.36
N GLY A 57 12.80 7.65 -11.58
CA GLY A 57 13.89 8.50 -11.08
C GLY A 57 13.44 9.44 -9.96
N GLU A 58 12.22 9.29 -9.46
CA GLU A 58 11.69 9.99 -8.30
C GLU A 58 12.25 9.33 -7.04
N THR A 59 13.45 9.74 -6.62
CA THR A 59 13.89 9.49 -5.25
C THR A 59 13.14 10.45 -4.34
N GLU A 60 12.08 9.98 -3.68
CA GLU A 60 11.47 10.67 -2.55
C GLU A 60 12.53 10.69 -1.43
N ARG A 61 13.34 11.75 -1.40
CA ARG A 61 14.26 12.04 -0.30
C ARG A 61 13.40 12.43 0.90
N LEU A 62 13.05 11.43 1.69
CA LEU A 62 12.46 11.67 3.00
C LEU A 62 13.59 12.04 3.95
N THR A 63 13.36 13.09 4.73
CA THR A 63 14.22 13.33 5.89
C THR A 63 14.05 12.19 6.88
N VAL A 64 15.03 12.01 7.76
CA VAL A 64 14.99 10.99 8.80
C VAL A 64 13.73 11.16 9.67
N GLU A 65 13.34 12.40 9.93
CA GLU A 65 12.14 12.78 10.67
C GLU A 65 10.86 12.32 9.95
N GLU A 66 10.72 12.61 8.65
CA GLU A 66 9.55 12.20 7.87
C GLU A 66 9.41 10.69 7.77
N PHE A 67 10.54 9.97 7.72
CA PHE A 67 10.56 8.51 7.75
C PHE A 67 10.09 7.97 9.11
N ILE A 68 10.57 8.54 10.21
CA ILE A 68 10.20 8.15 11.58
C ILE A 68 8.69 8.35 11.84
N GLU A 69 8.13 9.48 11.40
CA GLU A 69 6.72 9.80 11.58
C GLU A 69 5.80 8.85 10.78
N ARG A 70 6.19 8.49 9.55
CA ARG A 70 5.40 7.61 8.67
C ARG A 70 5.41 6.13 9.09
N THR A 71 6.47 5.68 9.78
CA THR A 71 6.72 4.25 10.02
C THR A 71 6.36 3.77 11.42
N GLY A 72 6.18 4.69 12.39
CA GLY A 72 5.77 4.33 13.75
C GLY A 72 6.77 3.42 14.46
N LEU A 73 8.07 3.61 14.20
CA LEU A 73 9.15 2.77 14.74
C LEU A 73 9.22 2.77 16.27
N ALA A 74 9.88 1.77 16.84
CA ALA A 74 10.19 1.74 18.27
C ALA A 74 11.23 2.82 18.63
N GLU A 75 11.16 3.38 19.84
CA GLU A 75 11.99 4.53 20.26
C GLU A 75 13.49 4.27 20.17
N ASN A 76 13.95 3.04 20.43
CA ASN A 76 15.35 2.66 20.28
C ASN A 76 15.82 2.77 18.82
N VAL A 77 14.98 2.40 17.86
CA VAL A 77 15.30 2.48 16.42
C VAL A 77 15.23 3.92 15.93
N LYS A 78 14.30 4.73 16.44
CA LYS A 78 14.25 6.18 16.15
C LYS A 78 15.52 6.90 16.61
N ALA A 79 16.00 6.58 17.81
CA ALA A 79 17.22 7.18 18.37
C ALA A 79 18.46 6.83 17.53
N GLU A 80 18.55 5.58 17.09
CA GLU A 80 19.64 5.13 16.22
C GLU A 80 19.63 5.85 14.86
N LEU A 81 18.47 5.93 14.19
CA LEU A 81 18.34 6.61 12.90
C LEU A 81 18.72 8.09 12.97
N ARG A 82 18.36 8.79 14.06
CA ARG A 82 18.75 10.20 14.28
C ARG A 82 20.24 10.40 14.54
N SER A 83 20.95 9.35 14.95
CA SER A 83 22.38 9.42 15.24
C SER A 83 23.27 9.24 14.01
N ILE A 84 22.69 8.83 12.87
CA ILE A 84 23.42 8.66 11.62
C ILE A 84 23.71 10.05 11.05
N PRO A 85 24.99 10.46 10.92
CA PRO A 85 25.33 11.74 10.30
C PRO A 85 24.93 11.71 8.82
N GLU A 86 24.22 12.75 8.36
CA GLU A 86 23.88 12.92 6.94
C GLU A 86 25.17 12.86 6.12
N THR A 87 25.33 11.78 5.35
CA THR A 87 26.48 11.63 4.47
C THR A 87 26.24 12.55 3.29
N ARG A 88 26.97 13.67 3.29
CA ARG A 88 26.85 14.78 2.33
C ARG A 88 27.32 14.40 0.93
#